data_AF-A0AAW3KF09-F1
#
_entry.id   AF-A0AAW3KF09-F1
#
_cell.length_a   1.000
_cell.length_b   1.000
_cell.length_c   1.000
_cell.angle_alpha   90.00
_cell.angle_beta   90.00
_cell.angle_gamma   90.00
#
_symmetry.space_group_name_H-M   'P 1'
#
loop_
_entity.id
_entity.type
_entity.pdbx_description
1 polymer ?
#
loop_
_entity_poly.entity_id
_entity_poly.type
_entity_poly.pdbx_seq_one_letter_code
_entity_poly.pdbx_strand_id
1 'polypeptide(L)' 'MSITIPQYAYFNDNDTTIPVVLIQAEASQGKQLAAGRKADGSIVVGFLSDFTLLGTEPPPDI' A
#
# COMPACT_ATOMS: atom_id res chain seq x y z
N MET A 1 14.63 3.31 1.78
CA MET A 1 13.53 3.97 2.50
C MET A 1 12.97 2.95 3.48
N SER A 2 12.67 3.34 4.73
CA SER A 2 12.04 2.44 5.72
C SER A 2 10.55 2.73 5.76
N ILE A 3 9.71 1.71 5.53
CA ILE A 3 8.26 1.79 5.71
C ILE A 3 7.92 1.30 7.11
N THR A 4 7.05 2.04 7.80
CA THR A 4 6.58 1.70 9.14
C THR A 4 5.18 1.11 9.05
N ILE A 5 4.99 -0.13 9.50
CA ILE A 5 3.66 -0.78 9.53
C ILE A 5 2.99 -0.51 10.89
N PRO A 6 1.68 -0.20 10.95
CA PRO A 6 0.74 -0.13 9.83
C PRO A 6 1.00 1.09 8.94
N GLN A 7 0.91 0.91 7.63
CA GLN A 7 1.05 1.97 6.64
C GLN A 7 -0.19 1.98 5.77
N TYR A 8 -1.03 3.01 5.91
CA TYR A 8 -2.19 3.23 5.06
C TYR A 8 -1.74 3.75 3.70
N ALA A 9 -2.42 3.31 2.64
CA ALA A 9 -2.13 3.72 1.28
C ALA A 9 -3.35 3.64 0.37
N TYR A 10 -3.28 4.33 -0.77
CA TYR A 10 -4.11 4.05 -1.92
C TYR A 10 -3.32 3.26 -2.96
N PHE A 11 -3.87 2.15 -3.44
CA PHE A 11 -3.37 1.42 -4.60
C PHE A 11 -4.04 1.95 -5.87
N ASN A 12 -3.25 2.40 -6.84
CA ASN A 12 -3.75 2.93 -8.11
C ASN A 12 -3.74 1.83 -9.18
N ASP A 13 -4.93 1.38 -9.60
CA ASP A 13 -5.10 0.36 -10.64
C ASP A 13 -6.05 0.90 -11.72
N ASN A 14 -5.50 1.23 -12.90
CA ASN A 14 -6.27 1.64 -14.09
C ASN A 14 -7.39 2.65 -13.77
N ASP A 15 -7.02 3.84 -13.29
CA ASP A 15 -7.90 4.94 -12.86
C ASP A 15 -8.78 4.65 -11.63
N THR A 16 -8.65 3.47 -11.02
CA THR A 16 -9.32 3.14 -9.76
C THR A 16 -8.37 3.33 -8.59
N THR A 17 -8.81 4.10 -7.59
CA THR A 17 -8.08 4.29 -6.33
C THR A 17 -8.67 3.36 -5.26
N ILE A 18 -7.88 2.41 -4.79
CA ILE A 18 -8.33 1.38 -3.85
C ILE A 18 -7.65 1.62 -2.48
N PRO A 19 -8.40 1.88 -1.40
CA PRO A 19 -7.82 2.00 -0.06
C PRO A 19 -7.31 0.65 0.44
N VAL A 20 -6.06 0.65 0.94
CA VAL A 20 -5.39 -0.52 1.48
C VAL A 20 -4.56 -0.18 2.72
N VAL A 21 -4.27 -1.21 3.52
CA VAL A 21 -3.21 -1.16 4.54
C VAL A 21 -2.06 -2.00 4.02
N LEU A 22 -0.86 -1.43 3.91
CA LEU A 22 0.33 -2.20 3.58
C LEU A 22 0.66 -3.17 4.71
N ILE A 23 0.83 -4.43 4.33
CA ILE A 23 1.16 -5.52 5.24
C ILE A 23 2.59 -6.03 5.04
N GLN A 24 3.21 -5.67 3.92
CA GLN A 24 4.59 -6.04 3.59
C GLN A 24 5.17 -5.05 2.57
N ALA A 25 6.46 -4.78 2.69
CA ALA A 25 7.24 -4.08 1.68
C ALA A 25 8.66 -4.64 1.63
N GLU A 26 9.16 -4.92 0.43
CA GLU A 26 10.47 -5.53 0.21
C GLU A 26 11.23 -4.83 -0.91
N ALA A 27 12.55 -4.79 -0.78
CA ALA A 27 13.44 -4.31 -1.81
C ALA A 27 14.28 -5.48 -2.35
N SER A 28 14.23 -5.70 -3.67
CA SER A 28 15.04 -6.71 -4.35
C SER A 28 15.48 -6.22 -5.72
N GLN A 29 16.77 -6.37 -6.03
CA GLN A 29 17.36 -5.98 -7.33
C GLN A 29 16.99 -4.55 -7.77
N GLY A 30 16.96 -3.60 -6.83
CA GLY A 30 16.62 -2.19 -7.10
C GLY A 30 15.14 -1.90 -7.30
N LYS A 31 14.27 -2.91 -7.20
CA LYS A 31 12.81 -2.78 -7.25
C LYS A 31 12.24 -2.84 -5.83
N GLN A 32 11.25 -2.00 -5.56
CA GLN A 32 10.50 -2.02 -4.31
C GLN A 32 9.11 -2.55 -4.59
N LEU A 33 8.75 -3.67 -3.95
CA LEU A 33 7.44 -4.28 -4.03
C LEU A 33 6.72 -4.08 -2.71
N ALA A 34 5.40 -3.92 -2.78
CA ALA A 34 4.55 -3.81 -1.60
C ALA A 34 3.29 -4.67 -1.78
N ALA A 35 2.82 -5.22 -0.67
CA ALA A 35 1.54 -5.90 -0.58
C ALA A 35 0.61 -5.12 0.34
N GLY A 36 -0.61 -4.87 -0.14
CA GLY A 36 -1.67 -4.19 0.58
C GLY A 36 -2.88 -5.09 0.79
N ARG A 37 -3.52 -4.95 1.95
CA ARG A 37 -4.81 -5.60 2.25
C ARG A 37 -5.94 -4.60 2.09
N LYS A 38 -6.95 -4.94 1.28
CA LYS A 38 -8.17 -4.15 1.11
C LYS A 38 -9.14 -4.34 2.29
N ALA A 39 -10.17 -3.50 2.35
CA ALA A 39 -11.25 -3.61 3.34
C ALA A 39 -12.01 -4.94 3.28
N ASP A 40 -12.18 -5.52 2.09
CA ASP A 40 -12.80 -6.85 1.89
C ASP A 40 -11.87 -8.02 2.30
N GLY A 41 -10.65 -7.71 2.73
CA GLY A 41 -9.64 -8.68 3.15
C GLY A 41 -8.79 -9.26 2.01
N SER A 42 -9.10 -8.98 0.75
CA SER A 42 -8.30 -9.40 -0.41
C SER A 42 -6.95 -8.65 -0.46
N ILE A 43 -5.98 -9.25 -1.14
CA ILE A 43 -4.60 -8.75 -1.23
C ILE A 43 -4.34 -8.17 -2.62
N VAL A 44 -3.65 -7.04 -2.66
CA VAL A 44 -3.02 -6.47 -3.88
C VAL A 44 -1.51 -6.49 -3.73
N VAL A 45 -0.81 -6.71 -4.82
CA VAL A 45 0.66 -6.69 -4.89
C VAL A 45 1.05 -5.82 -6.08
N GLY A 46 1.98 -4.90 -5.87
CA GLY A 46 2.46 -3.99 -6.90
C GLY A 46 3.84 -3.43 -6.58
N PHE A 47 4.34 -2.56 -7.46
CA PHE A 47 5.50 -1.76 -7.12
C PHE A 47 5.10 -0.73 -6.07
N LEU A 48 6.03 -0.37 -5.19
CA LEU A 48 5.78 0.66 -4.18
C LEU A 48 5.32 1.99 -4.82
N SER A 49 5.76 2.29 -6.05
CA SER A 49 5.34 3.45 -6.83
C SER A 49 3.85 3.45 -7.20
N ASP A 50 3.20 2.29 -7.18
CA ASP A 50 1.78 2.13 -7.48
C ASP A 50 0.91 2.52 -6.26
N PHE A 51 1.56 2.75 -5.10
CA PHE A 51 0.91 3.10 -3.85
C PHE A 51 1.17 4.56 -3.46
N THR A 52 0.09 5.30 -3.20
CA THR A 52 0.14 6.60 -2.54
C THR A 52 0.11 6.38 -1.03
N LEU A 53 1.24 6.57 -0.35
CA LEU A 53 1.35 6.37 1.10
C LEU A 53 0.68 7.52 1.87
N LEU A 54 -0.20 7.18 2.81
CA LEU A 54 -0.99 8.15 3.60
C LEU A 54 -0.44 8.35 5.02
N GLY A 55 0.38 7.42 5.49
CA GLY A 55 1.01 7.45 6.82
C GLY A 55 0.57 6.27 7.68
N THR A 56 0.83 6.37 8.98
CA THR A 56 0.56 5.31 9.96
C THR A 56 -0.76 5.52 10.71
N GLU A 57 -1.42 6.65 10.50
CA GLU A 57 -2.73 6.94 11.08
C GLU A 57 -3.82 6.60 10.05
N PRO A 58 -4.96 6.04 10.50
CA PRO A 58 -6.09 5.84 9.61
C PRO A 58 -6.58 7.19 9.07
N PRO A 59 -6.87 7.28 7.77
CA PRO A 59 -7.56 8.43 7.20
C PRO A 59 -8.83 8.77 7.99
N PRO A 60 -9.19 10.06 8.12
CA PRO A 60 -10.34 10.49 8.93
C PRO A 60 -11.71 9.97 8.44
N ASP A 61 -11.78 9.42 7.21
CA ASP A 61 -13.01 9.00 6.54
C ASP A 61 -13.13 7.47 6.28
N ILE A 62 -12.33 6.63 6.97
CA ILE A 62 -12.53 5.16 7.00
C ILE A 62 -13.05 4.65 8.34
#